data_AF-A0A0P9YDU9-F1
#
_entry.id   AF-A0A0P9YDU9-F1
#
_cell.length_a   1.000
_cell.length_b   1.000
_cell.length_c   1.000
_cell.angle_alpha   90.00
_cell.angle_beta   90.00
_cell.angle_gamma   90.00
#
_symmetry.space_group_name_H-M   'P 1'
#
loop_
_entity.id
_entity.type
_entity.pdbx_description
1 polymer ?
#
loop_
_entity_poly.entity_id
_entity_poly.type
_entity_poly.pdbx_seq_one_letter_code
_entity_poly.pdbx_strand_id
1 'polypeptide(L)'
;MYLLGLKTALESDVVLDIRIDRRFSPRVSSIFSASTAVRLPPRLPAFLLFAASERQSLCENAPHSCQARSGALNKPIHRNVMKLDKKLAIARRNQDLGGAVLGVNNTHFAVLDHKRNIWWFDLPVPRLQVGQYEWLHLLMYTPETDQLLHLKVTTVFMRDHIEGLEVRNAEKRKPTVSLELSADKDSWLKDMRPKGSNLSFAGFLQD
;
A
#
# COMPACT_ATOMS: atom_id res chain seq x y z
N MET A 1 45.92 22.16 57.67
CA MET A 1 46.41 22.27 56.28
C MET A 1 45.20 22.32 55.35
N TYR A 2 45.06 23.43 54.61
CA TYR A 2 44.20 23.79 53.46
C TYR A 2 42.73 23.29 53.45
N LEU A 3 41.70 24.12 53.71
CA LEU A 3 41.12 25.32 53.05
C LEU A 3 39.94 25.02 52.11
N LEU A 4 38.82 25.66 52.46
CA LEU A 4 37.55 25.91 51.77
C LEU A 4 37.67 26.32 50.28
N GLY A 5 36.59 26.18 49.50
CA GLY A 5 36.39 27.07 48.36
C GLY A 5 35.32 26.69 47.34
N LEU A 6 34.17 27.39 47.39
CA LEU A 6 33.15 27.51 46.35
C LEU A 6 33.65 28.15 45.04
N LYS A 7 33.05 27.77 43.90
CA LYS A 7 32.79 28.62 42.71
C LYS A 7 31.89 27.85 41.72
N THR A 8 30.58 28.09 41.60
CA THR A 8 29.86 29.12 40.80
C THR A 8 30.32 29.29 39.34
N ALA A 9 29.38 28.95 38.45
CA ALA A 9 28.96 29.64 37.20
C ALA A 9 29.99 30.02 36.11
N LEU A 10 29.74 29.46 34.92
CA LEU A 10 29.89 30.03 33.56
C LEU A 10 28.96 29.15 32.70
N GLU A 11 27.76 29.54 32.27
CA GLU A 11 27.42 30.64 31.35
C GLU A 11 28.40 30.77 30.19
N SER A 12 28.03 30.23 29.04
CA SER A 12 28.10 30.97 27.77
C SER A 12 27.42 30.17 26.66
N ASP A 13 26.35 30.78 26.15
CA ASP A 13 25.69 30.48 24.89
C ASP A 13 26.69 30.31 23.73
N VAL A 14 26.45 29.30 22.88
CA VAL A 14 26.81 29.40 21.46
C VAL A 14 25.58 29.03 20.63
N VAL A 15 25.01 30.10 20.09
CA VAL A 15 23.99 30.20 19.06
C VAL A 15 24.40 29.43 17.79
N LEU A 16 23.43 28.65 17.30
CA LEU A 16 23.11 28.29 15.90
C LEU A 16 24.19 28.48 14.82
N ASP A 17 24.54 27.38 14.14
CA ASP A 17 24.74 27.42 12.69
C ASP A 17 23.91 26.31 12.02
N ILE A 18 22.68 26.67 11.68
CA ILE A 18 21.81 25.92 10.77
C ILE A 18 22.38 26.14 9.37
N ARG A 19 23.16 25.18 8.87
CA ARG A 19 23.42 25.08 7.42
C ARG A 19 22.29 24.34 6.74
N ILE A 20 21.32 25.13 6.29
CA ILE A 20 20.36 24.77 5.23
C ILE A 20 21.14 24.66 3.91
N ASP A 21 21.40 23.44 3.42
CA ASP A 21 21.76 23.23 2.00
C ASP A 21 20.45 23.27 1.18
N ARG A 22 20.11 24.46 0.68
CA ARG A 22 19.08 24.66 -0.34
C ARG A 22 19.66 24.29 -1.70
N ARG A 23 19.64 23.00 -2.04
CA ARG A 23 19.70 22.57 -3.44
C ARG A 23 18.33 22.09 -3.90
N PHE A 24 17.63 23.06 -4.48
CA PHE A 24 16.50 22.91 -5.37
C PHE A 24 16.66 21.71 -6.33
N SER A 25 15.72 20.77 -6.24
CA SER A 25 15.21 19.98 -7.37
C SER A 25 13.86 20.63 -7.79
N PRO A 26 13.34 20.50 -9.03
CA PRO A 26 13.41 19.30 -9.88
C PRO A 26 13.57 19.54 -11.40
N ARG A 27 14.11 18.53 -12.11
CA ARG A 27 13.88 18.35 -13.55
C ARG A 27 12.75 17.34 -13.72
N VAL A 28 11.59 17.81 -14.17
CA VAL A 28 10.50 16.98 -14.70
C VAL A 28 10.51 17.08 -16.22
N SER A 29 10.45 15.94 -16.87
CA SER A 29 10.25 15.72 -18.30
C SER A 29 8.76 15.51 -18.62
N SER A 30 8.22 16.19 -19.64
CA SER A 30 7.05 15.76 -20.45
C SER A 30 7.02 16.63 -21.72
N ILE A 31 7.22 16.11 -22.94
CA ILE A 31 6.26 15.42 -23.83
C ILE A 31 4.92 16.16 -23.92
N PHE A 32 4.82 17.07 -24.90
CA PHE A 32 3.53 17.58 -25.38
C PHE A 32 2.99 16.62 -26.44
N SER A 33 1.90 15.93 -26.11
CA SER A 33 0.99 15.37 -27.10
C SER A 33 -0.42 15.32 -26.50
N ALA A 34 -1.33 16.09 -27.08
CA ALA A 34 -2.77 15.92 -26.92
C ALA A 34 -3.47 16.52 -28.15
N SER A 35 -4.39 15.72 -28.70
CA SER A 35 -5.08 15.91 -29.96
C SER A 35 -6.41 16.66 -29.79
N THR A 36 -6.81 17.31 -30.89
CA THR A 36 -8.19 17.42 -31.42
C THR A 36 -9.28 18.17 -30.63
N ALA A 37 -9.81 19.25 -31.23
CA ALA A 37 -11.22 19.33 -31.68
C ALA A 37 -11.58 20.74 -32.21
N VAL A 38 -11.87 20.88 -33.51
CA VAL A 38 -12.80 21.92 -34.04
C VAL A 38 -13.57 21.35 -35.24
N ARG A 39 -14.88 21.66 -35.29
CA ARG A 39 -15.96 21.18 -36.18
C ARG A 39 -15.91 21.70 -37.63
N LEU A 40 -16.32 20.81 -38.57
CA LEU A 40 -17.14 20.86 -39.83
C LEU A 40 -17.82 22.19 -40.30
N PRO A 41 -18.42 22.30 -41.52
CA PRO A 41 -18.34 21.57 -42.84
C PRO A 41 -18.39 22.56 -44.07
N PRO A 42 -18.98 22.28 -45.28
CA PRO A 42 -19.00 21.12 -46.20
C PRO A 42 -18.47 21.45 -47.64
N ARG A 43 -18.27 20.44 -48.51
CA ARG A 43 -18.62 20.48 -49.96
C ARG A 43 -18.39 19.12 -50.68
N LEU A 44 -19.47 18.61 -51.30
CA LEU A 44 -19.59 17.55 -52.33
C LEU A 44 -19.04 18.06 -53.70
N PRO A 45 -18.72 17.23 -54.74
CA PRO A 45 -19.56 16.17 -55.38
C PRO A 45 -18.81 14.85 -55.78
N ALA A 46 -19.47 13.68 -55.81
CA ALA A 46 -20.20 12.97 -56.89
C ALA A 46 -19.35 12.18 -57.92
N PHE A 47 -19.95 11.09 -58.45
CA PHE A 47 -19.53 10.07 -59.45
C PHE A 47 -18.90 8.79 -58.86
N LEU A 48 -19.59 7.64 -58.73
CA LEU A 48 -20.33 6.73 -59.66
C LEU A 48 -19.52 5.46 -60.02
N LEU A 49 -20.17 4.30 -59.80
CA LEU A 49 -20.05 2.97 -60.49
C LEU A 49 -18.89 2.03 -60.06
N PHE A 50 -18.98 0.68 -60.05
CA PHE A 50 -19.86 -0.31 -60.73
C PHE A 50 -19.73 -1.71 -60.03
N ALA A 51 -20.77 -2.57 -60.16
CA ALA A 51 -20.87 -4.06 -60.18
C ALA A 51 -19.94 -4.96 -59.31
N ALA A 52 -20.40 -5.96 -58.54
CA ALA A 52 -21.25 -7.15 -58.81
C ALA A 52 -20.57 -8.31 -59.57
N SER A 53 -20.93 -9.55 -59.19
CA SER A 53 -20.70 -10.87 -59.84
C SER A 53 -19.41 -11.63 -59.45
N GLU A 54 -19.34 -12.96 -59.26
CA GLU A 54 -20.29 -14.08 -59.13
C GLU A 54 -19.47 -15.34 -58.73
N ARG A 55 -20.13 -16.32 -58.07
CA ARG A 55 -20.00 -17.81 -58.19
C ARG A 55 -18.62 -18.48 -58.06
N GLN A 56 -18.46 -19.57 -57.30
CA GLN A 56 -18.88 -20.98 -57.53
C GLN A 56 -18.14 -21.79 -56.41
N SER A 57 -18.42 -23.03 -56.00
CA SER A 57 -19.26 -24.14 -56.44
C SER A 57 -19.42 -25.14 -55.28
N LEU A 58 -20.48 -25.94 -55.36
CA LEU A 58 -20.61 -27.36 -55.00
C LEU A 58 -19.59 -28.01 -54.06
N CYS A 59 -20.08 -28.56 -52.95
CA CYS A 59 -19.91 -29.99 -52.66
C CYS A 59 -21.14 -30.52 -51.89
N GLU A 60 -21.49 -31.74 -52.25
CA GLU A 60 -22.73 -32.44 -52.01
C GLU A 60 -22.46 -33.67 -51.11
N ASN A 61 -23.42 -33.99 -50.23
CA ASN A 61 -23.67 -35.25 -49.50
C ASN A 61 -22.63 -35.81 -48.49
N ALA A 62 -23.00 -35.83 -47.21
CA ALA A 62 -23.15 -37.05 -46.37
C ALA A 62 -23.54 -36.70 -44.92
N PRO A 63 -24.51 -37.40 -44.29
CA PRO A 63 -24.86 -37.20 -42.88
C PRO A 63 -23.92 -38.03 -42.01
N HIS A 64 -22.85 -37.42 -41.51
CA HIS A 64 -22.12 -38.01 -40.39
C HIS A 64 -22.79 -37.59 -39.08
N SER A 65 -23.42 -38.58 -38.44
CA SER A 65 -23.76 -38.58 -37.02
C SER A 65 -22.50 -38.28 -36.20
N CYS A 66 -22.25 -37.00 -35.97
CA CYS A 66 -21.29 -36.53 -34.99
C CYS A 66 -22.07 -36.21 -33.71
N GLN A 67 -22.17 -37.19 -32.82
CA GLN A 67 -22.42 -36.90 -31.41
C GLN A 67 -21.28 -35.99 -30.94
N ALA A 68 -21.54 -34.67 -30.96
CA ALA A 68 -20.74 -33.72 -30.23
C ALA A 68 -20.86 -34.08 -28.75
N ARG A 69 -19.89 -34.84 -28.25
CA ARG A 69 -19.64 -34.92 -26.81
C ARG A 69 -19.25 -33.53 -26.36
N SER A 70 -20.23 -32.73 -25.95
CA SER A 70 -20.07 -31.49 -25.21
C SER A 70 -19.54 -31.80 -23.81
N GLY A 71 -18.33 -32.37 -23.75
CA GLY A 71 -17.57 -32.61 -22.54
C GLY A 71 -16.39 -31.66 -22.45
N ALA A 72 -16.57 -30.40 -22.86
CA ALA A 72 -15.56 -29.37 -22.69
C ALA A 72 -15.66 -28.80 -21.27
N LEU A 73 -15.03 -29.51 -20.34
CA LEU A 73 -14.22 -28.96 -19.25
C LEU A 73 -14.58 -27.53 -18.79
N ASN A 74 -15.68 -27.36 -18.05
CA ASN A 74 -15.83 -26.21 -17.15
C ASN A 74 -14.88 -26.40 -15.96
N LYS A 75 -13.57 -26.29 -16.20
CA LYS A 75 -12.65 -25.98 -15.12
C LYS A 75 -12.79 -24.47 -14.89
N PRO A 76 -13.25 -24.01 -13.72
CA PRO A 76 -13.23 -22.59 -13.44
C PRO A 76 -11.80 -22.11 -13.67
N ILE A 77 -11.64 -21.09 -14.51
CA ILE A 77 -10.38 -20.36 -14.63
C ILE A 77 -10.09 -19.89 -13.22
N HIS A 78 -9.20 -20.61 -12.53
CA HIS A 78 -8.66 -20.19 -11.26
C HIS A 78 -7.88 -18.93 -11.62
N ARG A 79 -8.52 -17.76 -11.51
CA ARG A 79 -7.81 -16.48 -11.63
C ARG A 79 -6.64 -16.64 -10.69
N ASN A 80 -5.44 -16.65 -11.27
CA ASN A 80 -4.21 -16.62 -10.52
C ASN A 80 -4.16 -15.19 -9.98
N VAL A 81 -4.97 -14.91 -8.96
CA VAL A 81 -4.95 -13.65 -8.23
C VAL A 81 -3.56 -13.65 -7.62
N MET A 82 -2.65 -12.90 -8.24
CA MET A 82 -1.28 -12.72 -7.77
C MET A 82 -1.39 -12.34 -6.31
N LYS A 83 -1.01 -13.25 -5.42
CA LYS A 83 -1.03 -12.98 -3.99
C LYS A 83 0.07 -11.95 -3.74
N LEU A 84 -0.31 -10.74 -3.35
CA LEU A 84 0.67 -9.70 -3.06
C LEU A 84 1.49 -10.11 -1.84
N ASP A 85 2.73 -10.53 -2.07
CA ASP A 85 3.67 -10.84 -1.01
C ASP A 85 4.25 -9.56 -0.39
N LYS A 86 4.70 -9.64 0.87
CA LYS A 86 5.31 -8.52 1.59
C LYS A 86 6.41 -7.80 0.79
N LYS A 87 7.30 -8.54 0.12
CA LYS A 87 8.38 -7.95 -0.68
C LYS A 87 7.84 -7.15 -1.86
N LEU A 88 6.81 -7.67 -2.52
CA LEU A 88 6.18 -7.02 -3.66
C LEU A 88 5.36 -5.80 -3.22
N ALA A 89 4.66 -5.89 -2.08
CA ALA A 89 3.97 -4.75 -1.46
C ALA A 89 4.93 -3.61 -1.12
N ILE A 90 6.08 -3.93 -0.51
CA ILE A 90 7.15 -2.95 -0.23
C ILE A 90 7.67 -2.32 -1.52
N ALA A 91 7.96 -3.13 -2.54
CA ALA A 91 8.45 -2.63 -3.82
C ALA A 91 7.45 -1.69 -4.50
N ARG A 92 6.17 -2.08 -4.55
CA ARG A 92 5.08 -1.25 -5.07
C ARG A 92 5.00 0.07 -4.32
N ARG A 93 4.93 0.05 -2.99
CA ARG A 93 4.80 1.28 -2.20
C ARG A 93 6.05 2.17 -2.27
N ASN A 94 7.25 1.60 -2.38
CA ASN A 94 8.48 2.39 -2.58
C ASN A 94 8.52 3.08 -3.94
N GLN A 95 7.92 2.49 -4.98
CA GLN A 95 7.77 3.15 -6.29
C GLN A 95 6.88 4.39 -6.15
N ASP A 96 5.77 4.28 -5.42
CA ASP A 96 4.87 5.41 -5.15
C ASP A 96 5.53 6.52 -4.32
N LEU A 97 6.34 6.13 -3.33
CA LEU A 97 7.09 7.08 -2.47
C LEU A 97 8.31 7.71 -3.16
N GLY A 98 8.67 7.27 -4.38
CA GLY A 98 9.82 7.77 -5.12
C GLY A 98 11.19 7.41 -4.52
N GLY A 99 11.26 6.35 -3.67
CA GLY A 99 12.50 5.97 -3.01
C GLY A 99 12.41 4.71 -2.14
N ALA A 100 13.58 4.21 -1.72
CA ALA A 100 13.71 3.00 -0.89
C ALA A 100 13.50 3.29 0.60
N VAL A 101 12.31 3.79 0.97
CA VAL A 101 11.96 4.15 2.36
C VAL A 101 11.58 2.90 3.17
N LEU A 102 10.84 1.99 2.55
CA LEU A 102 10.33 0.78 3.17
C LEU A 102 11.29 -0.39 2.94
N GLY A 103 11.56 -1.15 3.99
CA GLY A 103 12.39 -2.34 3.99
C GLY A 103 11.72 -3.49 4.72
N VAL A 104 12.24 -4.71 4.54
CA VAL A 104 11.64 -5.92 5.13
C VAL A 104 11.63 -5.89 6.67
N ASN A 105 12.58 -5.16 7.28
CA ASN A 105 12.80 -5.12 8.72
C ASN A 105 12.02 -4.01 9.45
N ASN A 106 11.71 -2.89 8.79
CA ASN A 106 11.00 -1.74 9.37
C ASN A 106 9.50 -1.72 9.00
N THR A 107 9.08 -2.62 8.11
CA THR A 107 7.73 -2.68 7.57
C THR A 107 7.05 -3.96 8.03
N HIS A 108 5.82 -3.85 8.53
CA HIS A 108 4.93 -4.97 8.80
C HIS A 108 3.88 -5.04 7.70
N PHE A 109 3.45 -6.25 7.36
CA PHE A 109 2.52 -6.47 6.27
C PHE A 109 1.39 -7.38 6.73
N ALA A 110 0.17 -6.98 6.46
CA ALA A 110 -1.04 -7.75 6.72
C ALA A 110 -1.93 -7.74 5.49
N VAL A 111 -2.60 -8.87 5.26
CA VAL A 111 -3.66 -9.01 4.26
C VAL A 111 -5.00 -8.96 5.00
N LEU A 112 -6.00 -8.33 4.39
CA LEU A 112 -7.33 -8.21 4.96
C LEU A 112 -7.92 -9.61 5.21
N ASP A 113 -8.45 -9.84 6.41
CA ASP A 113 -9.29 -11.01 6.70
C ASP A 113 -10.76 -10.64 6.45
N HIS A 114 -11.33 -11.14 5.35
CA HIS A 114 -12.71 -10.84 4.94
C HIS A 114 -13.77 -11.34 5.93
N LYS A 115 -13.45 -12.33 6.78
CA LYS A 115 -14.43 -12.85 7.74
C LYS A 115 -14.68 -11.89 8.89
N ARG A 116 -13.64 -11.14 9.25
CA ARG A 116 -13.66 -10.20 10.38
C ARG A 116 -13.58 -8.74 9.94
N ASN A 117 -13.27 -8.51 8.67
CA ASN A 117 -13.00 -7.21 8.08
C ASN A 117 -11.88 -6.45 8.83
N ILE A 118 -10.78 -7.15 9.13
CA ILE A 118 -9.64 -6.59 9.89
C ILE A 118 -8.30 -6.89 9.22
N TRP A 119 -7.31 -6.03 9.47
CA TRP A 119 -5.90 -6.34 9.31
C TRP A 119 -5.27 -6.65 10.66
N TRP A 120 -4.68 -7.84 10.78
CA TRP A 120 -4.00 -8.28 11.99
C TRP A 120 -2.49 -8.00 11.92
N PHE A 121 -1.93 -7.39 12.96
CA PHE A 121 -0.49 -7.25 13.14
C PHE A 121 0.00 -7.81 14.47
N ASP A 122 1.14 -8.49 14.43
CA ASP A 122 1.94 -8.79 15.62
C ASP A 122 3.28 -8.05 15.52
N LEU A 123 3.46 -7.07 16.40
CA LEU A 123 4.61 -6.17 16.42
C LEU A 123 5.52 -6.54 17.59
N PRO A 124 6.80 -6.88 17.35
CA PRO A 124 7.71 -7.17 18.45
C PRO A 124 7.92 -5.93 19.34
N VAL A 125 7.63 -6.03 20.64
CA VAL A 125 7.82 -4.92 21.60
C VAL A 125 9.24 -4.35 21.58
N PRO A 126 10.33 -5.13 21.40
CA PRO A 126 11.67 -4.56 21.30
C PRO A 126 11.84 -3.52 20.17
N ARG A 127 11.00 -3.56 19.12
CA ARG A 127 11.03 -2.59 18.01
C ARG A 127 10.42 -1.24 18.39
N LEU A 128 9.63 -1.19 19.47
CA LEU A 128 8.98 0.02 19.99
C LEU A 128 9.85 0.74 21.03
N GLN A 129 11.00 0.16 21.39
CA GLN A 129 11.94 0.75 22.33
C GLN A 129 12.61 2.02 21.75
N VAL A 130 12.91 2.96 22.63
CA VAL A 130 13.54 4.25 22.29
C VAL A 130 14.86 4.02 21.56
N GLY A 131 15.08 4.76 20.46
CA GLY A 131 16.36 4.80 19.75
C GLY A 131 16.58 3.73 18.68
N GLN A 132 15.71 2.72 18.54
CA GLN A 132 15.83 1.75 17.44
C GLN A 132 15.20 2.25 16.14
N TYR A 133 13.92 2.62 16.22
CA TYR A 133 13.13 3.08 15.08
C TYR A 133 12.29 4.27 15.52
N GLU A 134 12.32 5.35 14.73
CA GLU A 134 11.43 6.49 14.94
C GLU A 134 10.02 6.18 14.42
N TRP A 135 9.95 5.44 13.31
CA TRP A 135 8.72 5.12 12.59
C TRP A 135 8.50 3.62 12.49
N LEU A 136 7.23 3.24 12.62
CA LEU A 136 6.71 1.92 12.31
C LEU A 136 5.88 2.02 11.03
N HIS A 137 6.20 1.18 10.04
CA HIS A 137 5.44 1.14 8.80
C HIS A 137 4.52 -0.08 8.78
N LEU A 138 3.21 0.16 8.66
CA LEU A 138 2.20 -0.89 8.51
C LEU A 138 1.66 -0.84 7.09
N LEU A 139 1.84 -1.93 6.35
CA LEU A 139 1.25 -2.13 5.02
C LEU A 139 0.06 -3.05 5.15
N MET A 140 -1.07 -2.61 4.62
CA MET A 140 -2.34 -3.31 4.69
C MET A 140 -2.85 -3.51 3.27
N TYR A 141 -3.02 -4.77 2.88
CA TYR A 141 -3.46 -5.13 1.54
C TYR A 141 -4.91 -5.64 1.54
N THR A 142 -5.69 -5.17 0.58
CA THR A 142 -7.05 -5.65 0.30
C THR A 142 -7.06 -6.36 -1.06
N PRO A 143 -7.10 -7.71 -1.09
CA PRO A 143 -7.08 -8.48 -2.33
C PRO A 143 -8.24 -8.18 -3.31
N GLU A 144 -9.43 -7.83 -2.82
CA GLU A 144 -10.63 -7.62 -3.64
C GLU A 144 -10.50 -6.38 -4.52
N THR A 145 -9.93 -5.32 -3.96
CA THR A 145 -9.80 -4.01 -4.61
C THR A 145 -8.39 -3.76 -5.12
N ASP A 146 -7.47 -4.71 -4.89
CA ASP A 146 -6.03 -4.55 -5.10
C ASP A 146 -5.46 -3.26 -4.47
N GLN A 147 -6.03 -2.86 -3.33
CA GLN A 147 -5.62 -1.66 -2.61
C GLN A 147 -4.51 -1.97 -1.61
N LEU A 148 -3.47 -1.14 -1.62
CA LEU A 148 -2.39 -1.19 -0.65
C LEU A 148 -2.36 0.12 0.14
N LEU A 149 -2.69 0.04 1.42
CA LEU A 149 -2.65 1.16 2.36
C LEU A 149 -1.34 1.15 3.13
N HIS A 150 -0.88 2.34 3.52
CA HIS A 150 0.35 2.54 4.26
C HIS A 150 0.13 3.44 5.46
N LEU A 151 0.36 2.92 6.66
CA LEU A 151 0.41 3.71 7.88
C LEU A 151 1.86 3.96 8.26
N LYS A 152 2.19 5.20 8.58
CA LYS A 152 3.47 5.61 9.16
C LYS A 152 3.23 6.10 10.58
N VAL A 153 3.32 5.16 11.53
CA VAL A 153 3.02 5.41 12.94
C VAL A 153 4.31 5.74 13.68
N THR A 154 4.30 6.71 14.59
CA THR A 154 5.48 6.96 15.44
C THR A 154 5.61 5.88 16.50
N THR A 155 6.83 5.44 16.80
CA THR A 155 7.07 4.50 17.92
C THR A 155 6.77 5.15 19.27
N VAL A 156 6.83 6.48 19.34
CA VAL A 156 6.39 7.28 20.50
C VAL A 156 4.90 7.07 20.76
N PHE A 157 4.04 7.25 19.76
CA PHE A 157 2.60 7.03 19.89
C PHE A 157 2.28 5.62 20.39
N MET A 158 2.95 4.60 19.83
CA MET A 158 2.76 3.21 20.24
C MET A 158 3.17 2.96 21.70
N ARG A 159 4.23 3.62 22.16
CA ARG A 159 4.74 3.48 23.52
C ARG A 159 3.85 4.20 24.52
N ASP A 160 3.40 5.41 24.20
CA ASP A 160 2.56 6.23 25.07
C ASP A 160 1.20 5.55 25.32
N HIS A 161 0.74 4.71 24.39
CA HIS A 161 -0.50 3.95 24.52
C HIS A 161 -0.29 2.45 24.77
N ILE A 162 0.92 2.00 25.12
CA ILE A 162 1.25 0.57 25.22
C ILE A 162 0.42 -0.17 26.28
N GLU A 163 0.02 0.52 27.35
CA GLU A 163 -0.83 -0.04 28.40
C GLU A 163 -2.26 -0.34 27.92
N GLY A 164 -2.74 0.44 26.96
CA GLY A 164 -4.03 0.26 26.30
C GLY A 164 -3.97 -0.67 25.09
N LEU A 165 -2.80 -1.22 24.77
CA LEU A 165 -2.61 -2.18 23.69
C LEU A 165 -2.48 -3.60 24.23
N GLU A 166 -2.92 -4.58 23.44
CA GLU A 166 -2.79 -5.96 23.87
C GLU A 166 -1.37 -6.50 23.63
N VAL A 167 -0.61 -6.63 24.72
CA VAL A 167 0.69 -7.30 24.69
C VAL A 167 0.52 -8.79 24.95
N ARG A 168 0.75 -9.58 23.91
CA ARG A 168 0.83 -11.04 23.99
C ARG A 168 2.24 -11.47 24.40
N ASN A 169 2.32 -12.60 25.11
CA ASN A 169 3.60 -13.20 25.52
C ASN A 169 4.50 -12.27 26.34
N ALA A 170 3.93 -11.39 27.17
CA ALA A 170 4.67 -10.38 27.95
C ALA A 170 5.82 -10.99 28.78
N GLU A 171 5.63 -12.18 29.34
CA GLU A 171 6.61 -12.88 30.19
C GLU A 171 7.63 -13.73 29.40
N LYS A 172 7.49 -13.83 28.08
CA LYS A 172 8.38 -14.64 27.24
C LYS A 172 9.48 -13.79 26.61
N ARG A 173 10.50 -14.45 26.04
CA ARG A 173 11.64 -13.80 25.35
C ARG A 173 11.26 -12.88 24.18
N LYS A 174 10.07 -13.04 23.59
CA LYS A 174 9.61 -12.26 22.43
C LYS A 174 8.18 -11.76 22.67
N PRO A 175 8.02 -10.71 23.49
CA PRO A 175 6.71 -10.08 23.67
C PRO A 175 6.29 -9.35 22.40
N THR A 176 5.00 -9.43 22.07
CA THR A 176 4.43 -8.88 20.83
C THR A 176 3.18 -8.08 21.14
N VAL A 177 3.10 -6.85 20.64
CA VAL A 177 1.87 -6.07 20.60
C VAL A 177 1.00 -6.60 19.47
N SER A 178 -0.22 -7.01 19.79
CA SER A 178 -1.20 -7.49 18.82
C SER A 178 -2.17 -6.36 18.50
N LEU A 179 -2.36 -6.07 17.22
CA LEU A 179 -3.28 -5.05 16.72
C LEU A 179 -4.30 -5.69 15.77
N GLU A 180 -5.56 -5.29 15.91
CA GLU A 180 -6.65 -5.66 15.01
C GLU A 180 -7.28 -4.41 14.43
N LEU A 181 -6.76 -3.95 13.29
CA LEU A 181 -7.24 -2.73 12.66
C LEU A 181 -8.47 -3.03 11.81
N SER A 182 -9.61 -2.41 12.13
CA SER A 182 -10.86 -2.58 11.38
C SER A 182 -10.84 -1.87 10.02
N ALA A 183 -11.42 -2.52 9.03
CA ALA A 183 -11.70 -1.98 7.70
C ALA A 183 -13.17 -1.55 7.55
N ASP A 184 -13.95 -1.54 8.64
CA ASP A 184 -15.34 -1.10 8.63
C ASP A 184 -15.42 0.43 8.55
N LYS A 185 -16.51 0.94 7.97
CA LYS A 185 -16.70 2.38 7.79
C LYS A 185 -16.79 3.14 9.12
N ASP A 186 -17.43 2.55 10.13
CA ASP A 186 -17.70 3.19 11.42
C ASP A 186 -16.49 3.12 12.38
N SER A 187 -15.60 2.15 12.15
CA SER A 187 -14.40 1.88 12.95
C SER A 187 -13.13 1.86 12.11
N TRP A 188 -13.09 2.65 11.04
CA TRP A 188 -11.99 2.66 10.09
C TRP A 188 -10.63 2.89 10.77
N LEU A 189 -9.73 1.92 10.60
CA LEU A 189 -8.38 1.90 11.18
C LEU A 189 -8.36 2.09 12.71
N LYS A 190 -9.40 1.67 13.41
CA LYS A 190 -9.41 1.57 14.87
C LYS A 190 -8.94 0.19 15.30
N ASP A 191 -8.18 0.13 16.39
CA ASP A 191 -7.82 -1.13 17.04
C ASP A 191 -9.04 -1.69 17.78
N MET A 192 -9.49 -2.88 17.37
CA MET A 192 -10.70 -3.55 17.86
C MET A 192 -10.41 -4.58 18.97
N ARG A 193 -9.16 -4.69 19.44
CA ARG A 193 -8.84 -5.61 20.54
C ARG A 193 -9.70 -5.27 21.77
N PRO A 194 -10.18 -6.26 22.53
CA PRO A 194 -11.07 -6.03 23.67
C PRO A 194 -10.39 -5.33 24.85
N LYS A 195 -9.06 -5.44 24.94
CA LYS A 195 -8.21 -4.64 25.85
C LYS A 195 -7.85 -3.27 25.27
N GLY A 196 -8.05 -3.11 23.96
CA GLY A 196 -7.70 -1.96 23.16
C GLY A 196 -8.46 -0.73 23.60
N SER A 197 -7.77 0.37 23.83
CA SER A 197 -8.34 1.70 24.08
C SER A 197 -9.08 2.30 22.87
N ASN A 198 -9.53 1.47 21.92
CA ASN A 198 -10.11 1.84 20.62
C ASN A 198 -9.28 2.91 19.89
N LEU A 199 -7.95 2.77 19.94
CA LEU A 199 -7.02 3.72 19.36
C LEU A 199 -7.26 3.83 17.86
N SER A 200 -7.34 5.07 17.37
CA SER A 200 -7.48 5.34 15.95
C SER A 200 -6.11 5.55 15.31
N PHE A 201 -5.87 4.85 14.20
CA PHE A 201 -4.65 4.96 13.41
C PHE A 201 -4.86 5.75 12.11
N ALA A 202 -6.07 6.25 11.86
CA ALA A 202 -6.40 6.93 10.60
C ALA A 202 -5.52 8.17 10.34
N GLY A 203 -5.10 8.88 11.39
CA GLY A 203 -4.20 10.03 11.27
C GLY A 203 -2.77 9.71 10.81
N PHE A 204 -2.40 8.42 10.77
CA PHE A 204 -1.08 7.97 10.30
C PHE A 204 -1.10 7.47 8.85
N LEU A 205 -2.25 7.53 8.18
CA LEU A 205 -2.35 7.14 6.78
C LEU A 205 -1.44 8.03 5.92
N GLN A 206 -0.69 7.39 5.04
CA GLN A 206 0.14 8.06 4.05
C GLN A 206 -0.51 7.90 2.68
N ASP A 207 -0.64 9.02 1.97
CA ASP A 207 -1.05 9.05 0.57
C ASP A 207 0.09 8.59 -0.35
#